data_AF-A0A7V9USS6-F1
#
_entry.id   AF-A0A7V9USS6-F1
#
_cell.length_a   1.000
_cell.length_b   1.000
_cell.length_c   1.000
_cell.angle_alpha   90.00
_cell.angle_beta   90.00
_cell.angle_gamma   90.00
#
_symmetry.space_group_name_H-M   'P 1'
#
loop_
_entity.id
_entity.type
_entity.pdbx_description
1 polymer ?
#
loop_
_entity_poly.entity_id
_entity_poly.type
_entity_poly.pdbx_seq_one_letter_code
_entity_poly.pdbx_strand_id
1 'polypeptide(L)'
;MAQISFKQFRVVLVSIILSSFLISCQSAAKSQFWGRTTPPKENVLRYITASEPESLDPQIPSGQPEARIFMALYEGLVEYDPKDMQPIPALAERWDIAQNLDEFIFYLRKNAKWSDGTPITAKDFVYSNQRGFKPETVSRTAALGYFIKYAEAYNGKQFFVKRNGEFVLLKDLAEKSGDAETAAPFGTD
;
A
#
# COMPACT_ATOMS: atom_id res chain seq x y z
N MET A 1 12.24 72.33 -31.97
CA MET A 1 12.63 70.90 -32.05
C MET A 1 13.72 70.66 -31.02
N ALA A 2 13.41 70.01 -29.90
CA ALA A 2 14.41 69.68 -28.87
C ALA A 2 15.27 68.52 -29.37
N GLN A 3 16.58 68.72 -29.53
CA GLN A 3 17.50 67.65 -29.92
C GLN A 3 17.87 66.81 -28.70
N ILE A 4 17.43 65.56 -28.68
CA ILE A 4 17.79 64.58 -27.65
C ILE A 4 19.25 64.20 -27.85
N SER A 5 20.07 64.36 -26.81
CA SER A 5 21.50 64.03 -26.85
C SER A 5 21.71 62.51 -26.88
N PHE A 6 22.77 62.04 -27.55
CA PHE A 6 23.13 60.62 -27.60
C PHE A 6 23.26 59.98 -26.21
N LYS A 7 23.66 60.77 -25.20
CA LYS A 7 23.73 60.32 -23.80
C LYS A 7 22.34 60.10 -23.20
N GLN A 8 21.36 60.95 -23.53
CA GLN A 8 19.96 60.79 -23.11
C GLN A 8 19.30 59.59 -23.78
N PHE A 9 19.60 59.35 -25.07
CA PHE A 9 19.12 58.16 -25.79
C PHE A 9 19.63 56.86 -25.16
N ARG A 10 20.92 56.77 -24.80
CA ARG A 10 21.49 55.59 -24.13
C ARG A 10 20.88 55.33 -22.75
N VAL A 11 20.62 56.38 -21.97
CA VAL A 11 19.98 56.23 -20.65
C VAL A 11 18.55 55.72 -20.79
N VAL A 12 17.76 56.25 -21.74
CA VAL A 12 16.40 55.78 -21.99
C VAL A 12 16.40 54.32 -22.46
N LEU A 13 17.32 53.95 -23.35
CA LEU A 13 17.40 52.58 -23.87
C LEU A 13 17.78 51.56 -22.79
N VAL A 14 18.71 51.91 -21.88
CA VAL A 14 19.08 51.07 -20.73
C VAL A 14 17.92 50.95 -19.74
N SER A 15 17.20 52.04 -19.46
CA SER A 15 16.02 52.01 -18.60
C SER A 15 14.91 51.12 -19.16
N ILE A 16 14.67 51.15 -20.47
CA ILE A 16 13.69 50.29 -21.14
C ILE A 16 14.11 48.82 -21.00
N ILE A 17 15.37 48.48 -21.32
CA ILE A 17 15.86 47.09 -21.21
C ILE A 17 15.76 46.58 -19.76
N LEU A 18 16.11 47.40 -18.77
CA LEU A 18 16.02 47.04 -17.36
C LEU A 18 14.56 46.80 -16.92
N SER A 19 13.63 47.63 -17.39
CA SER A 19 12.20 47.43 -17.13
C SER A 19 11.64 46.17 -17.80
N SER A 20 12.13 45.81 -18.99
CA SER A 20 11.76 44.56 -19.68
C SER A 20 12.21 43.32 -18.91
N PHE A 21 13.37 43.35 -18.26
CA PHE A 21 13.88 42.25 -17.45
C PHE A 21 13.05 42.04 -16.16
N LEU A 22 12.51 43.11 -15.58
CA LEU A 22 11.69 43.02 -14.36
C LEU A 22 10.30 42.39 -14.61
N ILE A 23 9.76 42.49 -15.84
CA ILE A 23 8.44 41.92 -16.20
C ILE A 23 8.54 40.41 -16.50
N SER A 24 9.73 39.89 -16.83
CA SER A 24 9.95 38.49 -17.22
C SER A 24 9.76 37.47 -16.07
N CYS A 25 9.90 37.90 -14.80
CA CYS A 25 9.67 37.02 -13.65
C CYS A 25 8.20 36.80 -13.30
N GLN A 26 7.25 37.37 -14.04
CA GLN A 26 5.83 37.23 -13.75
C GLN A 26 5.13 36.21 -14.65
N SER A 27 5.77 35.06 -14.89
CA SER A 27 5.05 33.86 -15.31
C SER A 27 4.38 33.23 -14.09
N ALA A 28 3.35 33.91 -13.56
CA ALA A 28 2.41 33.29 -12.66
C ALA A 28 1.52 32.38 -13.51
N ALA A 29 1.96 31.14 -13.71
CA ALA A 29 1.13 30.11 -14.31
C ALA A 29 -0.20 30.06 -13.55
N LYS A 30 -1.29 30.53 -14.18
CA LYS A 30 -2.64 30.60 -13.60
C LYS A 30 -3.29 29.21 -13.55
N SER A 31 -2.58 28.18 -13.09
CA SER A 31 -3.24 26.93 -12.74
C SER A 31 -3.88 27.09 -11.36
N GLN A 32 -5.11 26.63 -11.24
CA GLN A 32 -5.88 26.60 -10.00
C GLN A 32 -5.18 25.89 -8.83
N PHE A 33 -4.13 25.09 -9.09
CA PHE A 33 -3.54 24.18 -8.10
C PHE A 33 -2.05 24.41 -7.81
N TRP A 34 -1.39 25.41 -8.41
CA TRP A 34 0.02 25.72 -8.06
C TRP A 34 0.11 26.74 -6.92
N GLY A 35 0.76 26.36 -5.82
CA GLY A 35 1.35 27.29 -4.85
C GLY A 35 0.40 28.12 -3.98
N ARG A 36 -0.87 27.71 -3.81
CA ARG A 36 -1.80 28.38 -2.88
C ARG A 36 -1.69 27.77 -1.49
N THR A 37 -1.38 28.59 -0.49
CA THR A 37 -1.37 28.21 0.93
C THR A 37 -2.74 28.35 1.61
N THR A 38 -3.72 28.90 0.90
CA THR A 38 -5.12 28.94 1.35
C THR A 38 -5.78 27.59 1.05
N PRO A 39 -6.18 26.82 2.07
CA PRO A 39 -6.85 25.54 1.86
C PRO A 39 -8.18 25.76 1.12
N PRO A 40 -8.56 24.85 0.21
CA PRO A 40 -9.87 24.92 -0.45
C PRO A 40 -11.00 24.96 0.57
N LYS A 41 -12.10 25.67 0.25
CA LYS A 41 -13.28 25.74 1.15
C LYS A 41 -13.92 24.37 1.40
N GLU A 42 -13.76 23.46 0.45
CA GLU A 42 -14.17 22.07 0.56
C GLU A 42 -12.95 21.26 1.02
N ASN A 43 -13.10 20.38 2.02
CA ASN A 43 -12.05 19.49 2.52
C ASN A 43 -11.74 18.37 1.50
N VAL A 44 -11.39 18.75 0.27
CA VAL A 44 -11.18 17.85 -0.87
C VAL A 44 -9.68 17.80 -1.16
N LEU A 45 -9.10 16.62 -0.92
CA LEU A 45 -7.77 16.30 -1.40
C LEU A 45 -7.85 15.84 -2.86
N ARG A 46 -7.17 16.54 -3.76
CA ARG A 46 -6.99 16.11 -5.16
C ARG A 46 -5.58 15.57 -5.31
N TYR A 47 -5.49 14.30 -5.64
CA TYR A 47 -4.21 13.59 -5.78
C TYR A 47 -4.01 13.13 -7.23
N ILE A 48 -2.78 13.26 -7.74
CA ILE A 48 -2.41 12.79 -9.08
C ILE A 48 -1.75 11.42 -8.93
N THR A 49 -2.48 10.37 -9.32
CA THR A 49 -2.02 8.96 -9.25
C THR A 49 -0.92 8.62 -10.27
N ALA A 50 -0.68 9.50 -11.25
CA ALA A 50 0.23 9.37 -12.38
C ALA A 50 -0.27 8.45 -13.50
N SER A 51 -0.40 7.15 -13.26
CA SER A 51 -0.95 6.18 -14.22
C SER A 51 -2.27 5.58 -13.74
N GLU A 52 -3.06 5.08 -14.66
CA GLU A 52 -4.31 4.36 -14.34
C GLU A 52 -3.99 3.04 -13.61
N PRO A 53 -4.78 2.66 -12.58
CA PRO A 53 -4.66 1.37 -11.93
C PRO A 53 -5.18 0.23 -12.84
N GLU A 54 -4.47 -0.90 -12.86
CA GLU A 54 -4.86 -2.12 -13.59
C GLU A 54 -6.00 -2.86 -12.86
N SER A 55 -5.97 -2.84 -11.52
CA SER A 55 -6.92 -3.56 -10.67
C SER A 55 -7.12 -2.84 -9.34
N LEU A 56 -8.30 -2.99 -8.74
CA LEU A 56 -8.58 -2.56 -7.36
C LEU A 56 -8.58 -3.72 -6.36
N ASP A 57 -8.17 -4.91 -6.78
CA ASP A 57 -8.02 -6.05 -5.90
C ASP A 57 -6.63 -6.03 -5.23
N PRO A 58 -6.56 -5.95 -3.89
CA PRO A 58 -5.29 -5.84 -3.17
C PRO A 58 -4.38 -7.06 -3.30
N GLN A 59 -4.88 -8.20 -3.81
CA GLN A 59 -4.07 -9.41 -4.01
C GLN A 59 -3.36 -9.47 -5.36
N ILE A 60 -3.77 -8.65 -6.33
CA ILE A 60 -3.16 -8.61 -7.67
C ILE A 60 -2.77 -7.17 -8.07
N PRO A 61 -2.00 -6.43 -7.23
CA PRO A 61 -1.59 -5.07 -7.56
C PRO A 61 -0.66 -5.03 -8.77
N SER A 62 -0.73 -3.96 -9.57
CA SER A 62 0.21 -3.74 -10.67
C SER A 62 1.41 -2.89 -10.28
N GLY A 63 1.23 -1.94 -9.34
CA GLY A 63 2.35 -1.18 -8.80
C GLY A 63 1.96 -0.11 -7.78
N GLN A 64 2.74 0.97 -7.77
CA GLN A 64 2.56 2.11 -6.86
C GLN A 64 1.24 2.88 -7.02
N PRO A 65 0.64 3.02 -8.21
CA PRO A 65 -0.67 3.66 -8.37
C PRO A 65 -1.74 3.05 -7.46
N GLU A 66 -1.87 1.73 -7.49
CA GLU A 66 -2.83 0.97 -6.70
C GLU A 66 -2.49 1.00 -5.22
N ALA A 67 -1.21 0.87 -4.85
CA ALA A 67 -0.80 0.88 -3.45
C ALA A 67 -1.30 2.13 -2.70
N ARG A 68 -1.29 3.30 -3.36
CA ARG A 68 -1.80 4.55 -2.80
C ARG A 68 -3.31 4.56 -2.64
N ILE A 69 -4.03 3.97 -3.58
CA ILE A 69 -5.48 3.81 -3.52
C ILE A 69 -5.82 2.81 -2.40
N PHE A 70 -5.07 1.72 -2.27
CA PHE A 70 -5.28 0.70 -1.24
C PHE A 70 -5.06 1.22 0.16
N MET A 71 -4.04 2.05 0.39
CA MET A 71 -3.85 2.74 1.68
C MET A 71 -5.02 3.67 2.05
N ALA A 72 -5.87 4.07 1.08
CA ALA A 72 -7.05 4.88 1.34
C ALA A 72 -8.34 4.05 1.47
N LEU A 73 -8.40 2.84 0.89
CA LEU A 73 -9.60 2.00 0.82
C LEU A 73 -9.60 0.82 1.80
N TYR A 74 -8.42 0.29 2.10
CA TYR A 74 -8.23 -0.91 2.91
C TYR A 74 -7.36 -0.58 4.12
N GLU A 75 -7.50 -1.38 5.16
CA GLU A 75 -6.72 -1.23 6.39
C GLU A 75 -6.18 -2.60 6.82
N GLY A 76 -4.92 -2.61 7.27
CA GLY A 76 -4.27 -3.80 7.82
C GLY A 76 -4.63 -4.03 9.28
N LEU A 77 -4.08 -5.11 9.87
CA LEU A 77 -4.17 -5.34 11.32
C LEU A 77 -3.40 -4.27 12.10
N VAL A 78 -2.23 -3.86 11.57
CA VAL A 78 -1.33 -2.84 12.10
C VAL A 78 -0.91 -1.90 10.97
N GLU A 79 -0.42 -0.72 11.34
CA GLU A 79 0.10 0.30 10.41
C GLU A 79 1.49 0.76 10.88
N TYR A 80 2.24 1.44 10.02
CA TYR A 80 3.51 2.06 10.40
C TYR A 80 3.28 3.48 10.95
N ASP A 81 3.93 3.81 12.08
CA ASP A 81 3.97 5.18 12.57
C ASP A 81 4.69 6.08 11.54
N PRO A 82 4.08 7.21 11.12
CA PRO A 82 4.64 8.06 10.08
C PRO A 82 5.92 8.80 10.50
N LYS A 83 6.32 8.76 11.77
CA LYS A 83 7.50 9.46 12.30
C LYS A 83 8.69 8.52 12.50
N ASP A 84 8.45 7.36 13.08
CA ASP A 84 9.53 6.45 13.50
C ASP A 84 9.38 5.02 12.96
N MET A 85 8.36 4.77 12.12
CA MET A 85 8.10 3.49 11.46
C MET A 85 7.83 2.33 12.44
N GLN A 86 7.54 2.60 13.72
CA GLN A 86 7.13 1.55 14.64
C GLN A 86 5.72 1.06 14.32
N PRO A 87 5.41 -0.22 14.59
CA PRO A 87 4.07 -0.74 14.38
C PRO A 87 3.08 -0.08 15.36
N ILE A 88 1.97 0.42 14.83
CA ILE A 88 0.87 1.05 15.59
C ILE A 88 -0.47 0.33 15.33
N PRO A 89 -1.44 0.44 16.26
CA PRO A 89 -2.77 -0.14 16.08
C PRO A 89 -3.51 0.39 14.85
N ALA A 90 -4.02 -0.51 14.01
CA ALA A 90 -4.94 -0.24 12.91
C ALA A 90 -6.27 -0.98 13.19
N LEU A 91 -6.71 -1.93 12.36
CA LEU A 91 -7.92 -2.72 12.67
C LEU A 91 -7.79 -3.55 13.96
N ALA A 92 -6.57 -3.96 14.33
CA ALA A 92 -6.31 -4.51 15.65
C ALA A 92 -6.10 -3.37 16.66
N GLU A 93 -6.84 -3.39 17.78
CA GLU A 93 -6.66 -2.42 18.87
C GLU A 93 -5.44 -2.75 19.75
N ARG A 94 -5.07 -4.03 19.79
CA ARG A 94 -3.87 -4.56 20.44
C ARG A 94 -3.52 -5.93 19.87
N TRP A 95 -2.32 -6.40 20.17
CA TRP A 95 -1.90 -7.76 19.88
C TRP A 95 -1.01 -8.31 20.99
N ASP A 96 -1.06 -9.62 21.18
CA ASP A 96 -0.18 -10.34 22.08
C ASP A 96 0.79 -11.20 21.24
N ILE A 97 2.04 -11.32 21.69
CA ILE A 97 3.08 -12.08 21.00
C ILE A 97 3.49 -13.24 21.91
N ALA A 98 3.47 -14.46 21.38
CA ALA A 98 3.92 -15.63 22.12
C ALA A 98 5.41 -15.54 22.47
N GLN A 99 5.81 -16.21 23.55
CA GLN A 99 7.19 -16.15 24.07
C GLN A 99 8.24 -16.60 23.03
N ASN A 100 7.85 -17.52 22.13
CA ASN A 100 8.73 -18.05 21.08
C ASN A 100 8.70 -17.23 19.78
N LEU A 101 7.96 -16.12 19.73
CA LEU A 101 7.79 -15.23 18.56
C LEU A 101 7.24 -15.92 17.30
N ASP A 102 6.54 -17.04 17.48
CA ASP A 102 5.97 -17.86 16.41
C ASP A 102 4.44 -17.73 16.28
N GLU A 103 3.79 -17.07 17.25
CA GLU A 103 2.35 -16.81 17.25
C GLU A 103 2.05 -15.36 17.66
N PHE A 104 1.12 -14.74 16.92
CA PHE A 104 0.62 -13.39 17.14
C PHE A 104 -0.91 -13.45 17.26
N ILE A 105 -1.46 -12.91 18.34
CA ILE A 105 -2.90 -12.86 18.59
C ILE A 105 -3.37 -11.42 18.45
N PHE A 106 -4.13 -11.12 17.39
CA PHE A 106 -4.67 -9.79 17.14
C PHE A 106 -6.10 -9.65 17.68
N TYR A 107 -6.37 -8.57 18.41
CA TYR A 107 -7.70 -8.24 18.93
C TYR A 107 -8.31 -7.13 18.08
N LEU A 108 -9.36 -7.45 17.33
CA LEU A 108 -10.01 -6.50 16.42
C LEU A 108 -10.88 -5.48 17.16
N ARG A 109 -10.93 -4.26 16.64
CA ARG A 109 -11.87 -3.21 17.12
C ARG A 109 -13.31 -3.70 17.01
N LYS A 110 -14.09 -3.56 18.09
CA LYS A 110 -15.48 -4.08 18.17
C LYS A 110 -16.47 -3.42 17.20
N ASN A 111 -16.16 -2.21 16.73
CA ASN A 111 -17.02 -1.42 15.85
C ASN A 111 -16.50 -1.36 14.40
N ALA A 112 -15.50 -2.17 14.04
CA ALA A 112 -14.98 -2.24 12.69
C ALA A 112 -16.05 -2.75 11.72
N LYS A 113 -16.26 -2.02 10.62
CA LYS A 113 -17.23 -2.34 9.57
C LYS A 113 -16.64 -2.06 8.21
N TRP A 114 -17.01 -2.88 7.24
CA TRP A 114 -16.83 -2.59 5.83
C TRP A 114 -17.67 -1.38 5.41
N SER A 115 -17.36 -0.81 4.26
CA SER A 115 -18.06 0.38 3.71
C SER A 115 -19.55 0.13 3.42
N ASP A 116 -19.97 -1.12 3.28
CA ASP A 116 -21.36 -1.55 3.15
C ASP A 116 -22.10 -1.68 4.50
N GLY A 117 -21.38 -1.51 5.62
CA GLY A 117 -21.89 -1.64 6.98
C GLY A 117 -21.75 -3.03 7.61
N THR A 118 -21.27 -4.03 6.86
CA THR A 118 -21.04 -5.40 7.36
C THR A 118 -19.91 -5.39 8.41
N PRO A 119 -20.08 -6.02 9.58
CA PRO A 119 -19.03 -6.11 10.59
C PRO A 119 -17.78 -6.82 10.07
N ILE A 120 -16.59 -6.30 10.40
CA ILE A 120 -15.31 -6.96 10.11
C ILE A 120 -15.01 -7.96 11.23
N THR A 121 -14.61 -9.17 10.85
CA THR A 121 -14.33 -10.29 11.76
C THR A 121 -12.96 -10.92 11.47
N ALA A 122 -12.48 -11.77 12.38
CA ALA A 122 -11.25 -12.53 12.15
C ALA A 122 -11.32 -13.43 10.90
N LYS A 123 -12.52 -13.87 10.51
CA LYS A 123 -12.73 -14.72 9.32
C LYS A 123 -12.40 -13.98 8.03
N ASP A 124 -12.57 -12.67 7.98
CA ASP A 124 -12.24 -11.86 6.79
C ASP A 124 -10.72 -11.85 6.52
N PHE A 125 -9.92 -11.84 7.59
CA PHE A 125 -8.46 -11.95 7.49
C PHE A 125 -8.02 -13.36 7.12
N VAL A 126 -8.66 -14.39 7.68
CA VAL A 126 -8.40 -15.79 7.29
C VAL A 126 -8.69 -15.98 5.79
N TYR A 127 -9.86 -15.52 5.34
CA TYR A 127 -10.24 -15.55 3.93
C TYR A 127 -9.23 -14.81 3.05
N SER A 128 -8.88 -13.58 3.43
CA SER A 128 -7.93 -12.75 2.67
C SER A 128 -6.57 -13.42 2.53
N ASN A 129 -6.00 -13.95 3.61
CA ASN A 129 -4.72 -14.66 3.56
C ASN A 129 -4.82 -15.93 2.70
N GLN A 130 -5.82 -16.77 2.95
CA GLN A 130 -6.01 -18.00 2.17
C GLN A 130 -6.16 -17.72 0.68
N ARG A 131 -6.94 -16.70 0.31
CA ARG A 131 -7.11 -16.28 -1.08
C ARG A 131 -5.79 -15.76 -1.66
N GLY A 132 -5.05 -14.92 -0.93
CA GLY A 132 -3.79 -14.37 -1.41
C GLY A 132 -2.72 -15.43 -1.69
N PHE A 133 -2.74 -16.53 -0.91
CA PHE A 133 -1.82 -17.63 -1.10
C PHE A 133 -2.32 -18.71 -2.07
N LYS A 134 -3.59 -18.68 -2.52
CA LYS A 134 -4.07 -19.64 -3.52
C LYS A 134 -3.29 -19.48 -4.82
N PRO A 135 -2.70 -20.55 -5.37
CA PRO A 135 -2.01 -20.48 -6.65
C PRO A 135 -2.90 -19.94 -7.78
N GLU A 136 -4.20 -20.24 -7.72
CA GLU A 136 -5.20 -19.83 -8.71
C GLU A 136 -5.47 -18.32 -8.69
N THR A 137 -5.16 -17.64 -7.58
CA THR A 137 -5.29 -16.19 -7.47
C THR A 137 -4.18 -15.46 -8.21
N VAL A 138 -3.05 -16.14 -8.50
CA VAL A 138 -1.89 -15.57 -9.20
C VAL A 138 -1.47 -14.24 -8.56
N SER A 139 -1.48 -14.21 -7.22
CA SER A 139 -1.15 -13.00 -6.47
C SER A 139 0.31 -12.61 -6.71
N ARG A 140 0.51 -11.39 -7.22
CA ARG A 140 1.85 -10.83 -7.46
C ARG A 140 2.61 -10.54 -6.15
N THR A 141 1.92 -10.59 -5.01
CA THR A 141 2.42 -10.25 -3.69
C THR A 141 2.36 -11.41 -2.69
N ALA A 142 2.01 -12.63 -3.12
CA ALA A 142 1.93 -13.80 -2.24
C ALA A 142 3.21 -13.99 -1.40
N ALA A 143 4.37 -13.80 -2.03
CA ALA A 143 5.68 -13.92 -1.38
C ALA A 143 5.87 -12.98 -0.17
N LEU A 144 5.16 -11.85 -0.13
CA LEU A 144 5.23 -10.94 1.02
C LEU A 144 4.68 -11.58 2.29
N GLY A 145 3.80 -12.58 2.20
CA GLY A 145 3.21 -13.25 3.37
C GLY A 145 3.88 -14.57 3.74
N TYR A 146 5.01 -14.94 3.14
CA TYR A 146 5.65 -16.26 3.35
C TYR A 146 6.25 -16.45 4.75
N PHE A 147 6.34 -15.38 5.55
CA PHE A 147 6.63 -15.49 6.97
C PHE A 147 5.50 -16.15 7.77
N ILE A 148 4.29 -16.24 7.21
CA ILE A 148 3.22 -17.03 7.80
C ILE A 148 3.52 -18.50 7.55
N LYS A 149 3.57 -19.28 8.63
CA LYS A 149 3.83 -20.72 8.58
C LYS A 149 2.97 -21.37 7.50
N TYR A 150 3.62 -22.11 6.60
CA TYR A 150 3.00 -22.86 5.49
C TYR A 150 2.50 -22.06 4.27
N ALA A 151 2.54 -20.73 4.29
CA ALA A 151 2.04 -19.91 3.18
C ALA A 151 2.79 -20.15 1.86
N GLU A 152 4.13 -20.19 1.90
CA GLU A 152 4.97 -20.45 0.71
C GLU A 152 4.67 -21.81 0.09
N ALA A 153 4.64 -22.86 0.91
CA ALA A 153 4.39 -24.20 0.45
C ALA A 153 2.98 -24.35 -0.12
N TYR A 154 1.96 -23.74 0.51
CA TYR A 154 0.61 -23.71 -0.04
C TYR A 154 0.56 -23.00 -1.40
N ASN A 155 1.21 -21.84 -1.55
CA ASN A 155 1.28 -21.12 -2.82
C ASN A 155 2.07 -21.87 -3.89
N GLY A 156 3.12 -22.58 -3.49
CA GLY A 156 3.95 -23.42 -4.36
C GLY A 156 3.35 -24.79 -4.69
N LYS A 157 2.09 -25.06 -4.31
CA LYS A 157 1.42 -26.37 -4.47
C LYS A 157 2.18 -27.54 -3.82
N GLN A 158 2.93 -27.26 -2.76
CA GLN A 158 3.59 -28.28 -1.94
C GLN A 158 2.57 -28.82 -0.93
N PHE A 159 2.46 -30.14 -0.85
CA PHE A 159 1.49 -30.82 0.01
C PHE A 159 2.02 -30.96 1.45
N PHE A 160 1.07 -31.06 2.39
CA PHE A 160 1.34 -31.39 3.78
C PHE A 160 0.73 -32.74 4.16
N VAL A 161 1.31 -33.41 5.15
CA VAL A 161 0.63 -34.46 5.91
C VAL A 161 0.57 -34.01 7.37
N LYS A 162 -0.60 -34.15 8.00
CA LYS A 162 -0.74 -33.94 9.44
C LYS A 162 -0.27 -35.19 10.17
N ARG A 163 0.83 -35.10 10.92
CA ARG A 163 1.39 -36.20 11.72
C ARG A 163 1.51 -35.74 13.17
N ASN A 164 0.91 -36.48 14.10
CA ASN A 164 0.94 -36.16 15.55
C ASN A 164 0.48 -34.73 15.90
N GLY A 165 -0.40 -34.13 15.09
CA GLY A 165 -0.87 -32.76 15.29
C GLY A 165 -0.06 -31.68 14.56
N GLU A 166 1.09 -32.02 13.97
CA GLU A 166 1.94 -31.09 13.22
C GLU A 166 1.80 -31.29 11.70
N PHE A 167 1.82 -30.20 10.94
CA PHE A 167 1.87 -30.27 9.47
C PHE A 167 3.33 -30.33 9.02
N VAL A 168 3.65 -31.36 8.23
CA VAL A 168 4.99 -31.62 7.70
C VAL A 168 4.96 -31.53 6.18
N LEU A 169 5.98 -30.95 5.54
CA LEU A 169 6.04 -30.85 4.08
C LEU A 169 6.29 -32.22 3.46
N LEU A 170 5.69 -32.49 2.30
CA LEU A 170 5.88 -33.76 1.60
C LEU A 170 7.35 -34.07 1.30
N LYS A 171 8.16 -33.05 0.98
CA LYS A 171 9.61 -33.20 0.77
C LYS A 171 10.36 -33.67 2.04
N ASP A 172 9.90 -33.25 3.22
CA ASP A 172 10.49 -33.64 4.51
C ASP A 172 10.06 -35.08 4.89
N LEU A 173 9.02 -35.63 4.23
CA LEU A 173 8.53 -37.00 4.40
C LEU A 173 9.15 -37.97 3.38
N ALA A 174 9.38 -37.52 2.14
CA ALA A 174 9.95 -38.34 1.07
C ALA A 174 11.39 -38.80 1.37
N GLU A 175 12.15 -38.06 2.19
CA GLU A 175 13.45 -38.51 2.69
C GLU A 175 13.36 -39.62 3.74
N LYS A 176 12.18 -39.87 4.34
CA LYS A 176 12.03 -40.72 5.53
C LYS A 176 11.10 -41.92 5.43
N SER A 177 10.20 -42.00 4.46
CA SER A 177 9.38 -43.21 4.29
C SER A 177 8.69 -43.24 2.94
N GLY A 178 8.87 -44.36 2.23
CA GLY A 178 7.99 -44.71 1.12
C GLY A 178 6.52 -44.68 1.58
N ASP A 179 5.68 -44.13 0.71
CA ASP A 179 4.23 -44.11 0.77
C ASP A 179 3.62 -43.20 1.87
N ALA A 180 3.40 -41.91 1.52
CA ALA A 180 2.57 -41.01 2.32
C ALA A 180 1.45 -40.38 1.46
N GLU A 181 0.21 -40.69 1.82
CA GLU A 181 -1.02 -40.21 1.20
C GLU A 181 -1.30 -38.74 1.59
N THR A 182 -1.69 -37.91 0.60
CA THR A 182 -1.82 -36.45 0.72
C THR A 182 -3.06 -36.02 1.49
N ALA A 183 -2.91 -35.25 2.57
CA ALA A 183 -4.02 -34.64 3.30
C ALA A 183 -4.26 -33.18 2.84
N ALA A 184 -5.52 -32.76 2.76
CA ALA A 184 -5.88 -31.39 2.41
C ALA A 184 -5.46 -30.40 3.54
N PRO A 185 -4.91 -29.21 3.20
CA PRO A 185 -4.20 -28.35 4.15
C PRO A 185 -5.09 -27.57 5.14
N PHE A 186 -6.39 -27.43 4.86
CA PHE A 186 -7.32 -26.73 5.74
C PHE A 186 -8.59 -27.56 5.88
N GLY A 187 -8.97 -27.87 7.12
CA GLY A 187 -10.20 -28.60 7.42
C GLY A 187 -11.39 -27.90 6.78
N THR A 188 -12.18 -28.67 6.04
CA THR A 188 -13.50 -28.25 5.61
C THR A 188 -14.43 -28.42 6.79
N ASP A 189 -14.85 -27.32 7.39
CA ASP A 189 -16.16 -27.25 8.07
C ASP A 189 -17.25 -27.14 6.99
#